data_AF-A0A9E5W2G0-F1
#
_entry.id   AF-A0A9E5W2G0-F1
#
_cell.length_a   1.000
_cell.length_b   1.000
_cell.length_c   1.000
_cell.angle_alpha   90.00
_cell.angle_beta   90.00
_cell.angle_gamma   90.00
#
_symmetry.space_group_name_H-M   'P 1'
#
loop_
_entity.id
_entity.type
_entity.pdbx_description
1 polymer ?
#
loop_
_entity_poly.entity_id
_entity_poly.type
_entity_poly.pdbx_seq_one_letter_code
_entity_poly.pdbx_strand_id
1 'polypeptide(L)' 'MKTLIVQKRLAFSPGTLAQQAGPFLAALRELVREVKDQHRDEELELADLGFIPAEDHIEVKLYFRERLEREAAPPLTAR' A
#
# COMPACT_ATOMS: atom_id res chain seq x y z
N MET A 1 -3.19 -1.33 -18.61
CA MET A 1 -3.08 -0.91 -17.21
C MET A 1 -2.55 -2.08 -16.41
N LYS A 2 -1.28 -2.02 -16.02
CA LYS A 2 -0.66 -3.04 -15.19
C LYS A 2 -1.17 -2.88 -13.76
N THR A 3 -1.50 -4.01 -13.14
CA THR A 3 -1.95 -4.08 -11.75
C THR A 3 -1.07 -5.09 -11.04
N LEU A 4 -0.50 -4.69 -9.90
CA LEU A 4 0.30 -5.55 -9.04
C LEU A 4 -0.46 -5.74 -7.72
N ILE A 5 -0.65 -7.00 -7.35
CA ILE A 5 -1.27 -7.36 -6.06
C ILE A 5 -0.23 -8.11 -5.26
N VAL A 6 0.10 -7.59 -4.09
CA VAL A 6 1.05 -8.23 -3.16
C VAL A 6 0.30 -8.63 -1.89
N GLN A 7 0.42 -9.90 -1.50
CA GLN A 7 -0.14 -10.43 -0.26
C GLN A 7 0.99 -10.86 0.67
N LYS A 8 1.01 -10.32 1.88
CA LYS A 8 2.05 -10.57 2.89
C LYS A 8 1.43 -10.75 4.27
N ARG A 9 2.13 -11.47 5.14
CA ARG A 9 1.73 -11.68 6.52
C ARG A 9 2.49 -10.72 7.42
N LEU A 10 1.77 -10.00 8.28
CA LEU A 10 2.35 -9.26 9.39
C LEU A 10 1.98 -9.98 10.69
N ALA A 11 2.98 -10.38 11.48
CA ALA A 11 2.83 -11.14 12.72
C ALA A 11 2.27 -10.29 13.87
N PHE A 12 1.06 -9.80 13.69
CA PHE A 12 0.27 -9.05 14.65
C PHE A 12 -1.03 -9.80 14.89
N SER A 13 -1.31 -10.19 16.12
CA SER A 13 -2.61 -10.78 16.44
C SER A 13 -3.70 -9.70 16.41
N PRO A 14 -4.84 -9.94 15.74
CA PRO A 14 -5.97 -9.01 15.70
C PRO A 14 -6.48 -8.63 17.09
N GLY A 15 -6.46 -9.56 18.04
CA GLY A 15 -6.93 -9.32 19.41
C GLY A 15 -6.11 -8.27 20.17
N THR A 16 -4.85 -8.06 19.79
CA THR A 16 -3.94 -7.08 20.41
C THR A 16 -3.72 -5.84 19.55
N LEU A 17 -4.37 -5.74 18.39
CA LEU A 17 -4.07 -4.71 17.40
C LEU A 17 -4.33 -3.29 17.94
N ALA A 18 -5.33 -3.09 18.78
CA ALA A 18 -5.61 -1.80 19.40
C ALA A 18 -4.43 -1.27 20.24
N GLN A 19 -3.72 -2.17 20.92
CA GLN A 19 -2.54 -1.84 21.74
C GLN A 19 -1.29 -1.70 20.87
N GLN A 20 -1.25 -2.38 19.73
CA GLN A 20 -0.11 -2.45 18.81
C GLN A 20 -0.32 -1.62 17.54
N ALA A 21 -1.28 -0.70 17.51
CA ALA A 21 -1.65 0.03 16.30
C ALA A 21 -0.46 0.83 15.73
N GLY A 22 0.33 1.47 16.59
CA GLY A 22 1.55 2.18 16.18
C GLY A 22 2.57 1.26 15.51
N PRO A 23 3.05 0.20 16.19
CA PRO A 23 3.93 -0.81 15.61
C PRO A 23 3.39 -1.44 14.31
N PHE A 24 2.10 -1.76 14.25
CA PHE A 24 1.46 -2.31 13.06
C PHE A 24 1.52 -1.34 11.87
N LEU A 25 1.16 -0.06 12.08
CA LEU A 25 1.22 0.95 11.03
C LEU A 25 2.67 1.26 10.59
N ALA A 26 3.65 1.11 11.48
CA ALA A 26 5.05 1.19 11.10
C ALA A 26 5.44 0.02 10.17
N ALA A 27 5.12 -1.22 10.55
CA ALA A 27 5.38 -2.40 9.73
C ALA A 27 4.68 -2.33 8.36
N LEU A 28 3.43 -1.84 8.32
CA LEU A 28 2.70 -1.63 7.07
C LEU A 28 3.38 -0.62 6.15
N ARG A 29 3.87 0.50 6.70
CA ARG A 29 4.60 1.52 5.92
C ARG A 29 5.90 0.98 5.34
N GLU A 30 6.66 0.24 6.15
CA GLU A 30 7.89 -0.40 5.69
C GLU A 30 7.59 -1.41 4.59
N LEU A 31 6.54 -2.23 4.74
CA LEU A 31 6.12 -3.19 3.72
C LEU A 31 5.75 -2.49 2.39
N VAL A 32 4.98 -1.40 2.44
CA VAL A 32 4.65 -0.62 1.24
C VAL A 32 5.92 -0.06 0.58
N ARG A 33 6.86 0.46 1.37
CA ARG A 33 8.14 0.97 0.87
C ARG A 33 8.95 -0.13 0.18
N GLU A 34 9.09 -1.28 0.82
CA GLU A 34 9.80 -2.44 0.26
C GLU A 34 9.23 -2.88 -1.08
N VAL A 35 7.90 -2.97 -1.21
CA VAL A 35 7.26 -3.34 -2.47
C VAL A 35 7.49 -2.26 -3.54
N LYS A 36 7.38 -0.98 -3.19
CA LYS A 36 7.68 0.11 -4.14
C LYS A 36 9.14 0.12 -4.58
N ASP A 37 10.07 -0.21 -3.70
CA ASP A 37 11.49 -0.32 -4.04
C ASP A 37 11.77 -1.53 -4.94
N GLN A 38 11.10 -2.67 -4.72
CA GLN A 38 11.19 -3.86 -5.59
C GLN A 38 10.64 -3.60 -7.00
N HIS A 39 9.66 -2.70 -7.12
CA HIS A 39 8.98 -2.37 -8.38
C HIS A 39 9.22 -0.91 -8.78
N ARG A 40 10.39 -0.36 -8.47
CA ARG A 40 10.68 1.07 -8.65
C ARG A 40 10.52 1.54 -10.10
N ASP A 41 10.91 0.71 -11.05
CA ASP A 41 10.90 1.04 -12.49
C ASP A 41 9.49 1.00 -13.11
N GLU A 42 8.49 0.53 -12.36
CA GLU A 42 7.12 0.32 -12.86
C GLU A 42 6.19 1.51 -12.60
N GLU A 43 6.69 2.60 -12.03
CA GLU A 43 5.93 3.83 -11.71
C GLU A 43 4.57 3.56 -11.03
N LEU A 44 4.54 2.58 -10.12
CA LEU A 44 3.32 2.14 -9.45
C LEU A 44 2.91 3.07 -8.30
N GLU A 45 1.61 3.34 -8.21
CA GLU A 45 0.96 3.97 -7.06
C GLU A 45 0.12 2.95 -6.27
N LEU A 46 0.16 3.06 -4.94
CA LEU A 46 -0.71 2.28 -4.06
C LEU A 46 -2.13 2.81 -4.21
N ALA A 47 -3.04 1.96 -4.68
CA ALA A 47 -4.44 2.30 -4.94
C ALA A 47 -5.36 1.89 -3.78
N ASP A 48 -5.08 0.74 -3.15
CA ASP A 48 -5.93 0.21 -2.08
C ASP A 48 -5.16 -0.75 -1.15
N LEU A 49 -5.75 -1.01 0.02
CA LEU A 49 -5.25 -1.88 1.09
C LEU A 49 -6.36 -2.80 1.60
N GLY A 50 -6.10 -4.10 1.66
CA GLY A 50 -6.97 -5.08 2.29
C GLY A 50 -6.31 -5.74 3.51
N PHE A 51 -7.10 -6.01 4.55
CA PHE A 51 -6.65 -6.71 5.75
C PHE A 51 -7.53 -7.93 6.02
N ILE A 52 -6.92 -9.09 6.20
CA ILE A 52 -7.61 -10.33 6.54
C ILE A 52 -7.05 -10.79 7.89
N PRO A 53 -7.83 -10.70 8.98
CA PRO A 53 -7.37 -11.17 10.29
C PRO A 53 -7.28 -12.70 10.32
N ALA A 54 -6.20 -13.20 10.91
CA ALA A 54 -5.99 -14.61 11.25
C ALA A 54 -5.69 -14.73 12.76
N GLU A 55 -5.46 -15.94 13.27
CA GLU A 55 -5.31 -16.18 14.72
C GLU A 55 -4.12 -15.41 15.34
N ASP A 56 -2.96 -15.48 14.69
CA ASP A 56 -1.69 -14.95 15.17
C ASP A 56 -1.09 -13.87 14.26
N HIS A 57 -1.76 -13.54 13.16
CA HIS A 57 -1.28 -12.57 12.17
C HIS A 57 -2.42 -11.83 11.47
N ILE A 58 -2.05 -10.80 10.70
CA ILE A 58 -2.92 -10.12 9.75
C ILE A 58 -2.31 -10.30 8.36
N GLU A 59 -3.07 -10.86 7.43
CA GLU A 59 -2.68 -10.83 6.02
C GLU A 59 -3.02 -9.47 5.44
N VAL A 60 -2.02 -8.83 4.84
CA VAL A 60 -2.11 -7.53 4.19
C VAL A 60 -2.06 -7.74 2.68
N LYS A 61 -3.07 -7.24 1.98
CA LYS A 61 -3.11 -7.15 0.53
C LYS A 61 -2.86 -5.71 0.11
N LEU A 62 -1.82 -5.49 -0.68
CA LEU A 62 -1.48 -4.20 -1.27
C LEU A 62 -1.88 -4.23 -2.75
N TYR A 63 -2.70 -3.28 -3.18
CA TYR A 63 -3.12 -3.14 -4.57
C TYR A 63 -2.41 -1.94 -5.18
N PHE A 64 -1.58 -2.18 -6.18
CA PHE A 64 -0.84 -1.17 -6.91
C PHE A 64 -1.34 -1.08 -8.36
N ARG A 65 -1.38 0.13 -8.89
CA ARG A 65 -1.68 0.41 -10.30
C ARG A 65 -0.64 1.35 -10.89
N GLU A 66 -0.47 1.31 -12.20
CA GLU A 66 0.32 2.32 -12.91
C GLU A 66 -0.22 3.72 -12.61
N ARG A 67 0.70 4.65 -12.32
CA ARG A 67 0.35 6.05 -12.22
C ARG A 67 -0.07 6.54 -13.60
N LEU A 68 -1.38 6.76 -13.80
CA LEU A 68 -1.84 7.49 -14.96
C LEU A 68 -1.24 8.90 -14.86
N GLU A 69 -0.49 9.32 -15.89
CA GLU A 69 -0.09 10.71 -16.05
C GLU A 69 -1.34 11.55 -15.80
N ARG A 70 -1.37 12.31 -14.70
CA ARG A 70 -2.45 13.26 -14.47
C ARG A 70 -2.47 14.14 -15.71
N GLU A 71 -3.57 14.10 -16.45
CA GLU A 71 -3.84 15.02 -17.57
C GLU A 71 -3.32 16.40 -17.18
N ALA A 72 -2.42 16.92 -18.01
CA ALA A 72 -1.78 18.20 -17.83
C ALA A 72 -2.82 19.21 -17.31
N ALA A 73 -2.57 19.79 -16.14
CA ALA A 73 -3.39 20.88 -15.64
C ALA A 73 -3.58 21.88 -16.80
N PRO A 74 -4.82 22.25 -17.17
CA PRO A 74 -5.01 23.20 -18.26
C PRO A 74 -4.19 24.46 -17.91
N PRO A 75 -3.47 25.05 -18.88
CA PRO A 75 -2.69 26.23 -18.61
C PRO A 75 -3.60 27.25 -17.94
N LEU A 76 -3.15 27.79 -16.81
CA LEU A 76 -3.81 28.94 -16.17
C LEU A 76 -3.97 29.99 -17.26
N THR A 77 -5.17 30.10 -17.82
CA THR A 77 -5.48 31.18 -18.74
C THR A 77 -5.46 32.45 -17.91
N ALA A 78 -4.34 33.15 -17.94
CA ALA A 78 -4.27 34.54 -17.53
C ALA A 78 -5.19 35.32 -18.48
N ARG A 79 -6.27 35.87 -17.95
CA ARG A 79 -6.96 37.08 -18.44
C ARG A 79 -7.87 37.62 -17.34
#